data_AF-A0A8J6V673-F1
#
_entry.id   AF-A0A8J6V673-F1
#
_cell.length_a   1.000
_cell.length_b   1.000
_cell.length_c   1.000
_cell.angle_alpha   90.00
_cell.angle_beta   90.00
_cell.angle_gamma   90.00
#
_symmetry.space_group_name_H-M   'P 1'
#
loop_
_entity.id
_entity.type
_entity.pdbx_description
1 polymer ?
#
loop_
_entity_poly.entity_id
_entity_poly.type
_entity_poly.pdbx_seq_one_letter_code
_entity_poly.pdbx_strand_id
1 'polypeptide(L)'
;MPKRSEKYIHYVLFDSLKDKSIIPPVIFWIAVVTLYAVANAPRNRILIAVEAILNRLPQDWVFTNVQAILSRFTPGGISPEILAKTAPQQLAEITTTYGIIPIKGMLFFIATLVVAMPILMSVIKSRFFLFNAGFKRRVIASLGIFLILSLLILPFRYPLGTAVMGLEYAIRSLEPFSQNADWYYRRLLMLAIANFIHLTGPLLYYIFSLLCTYVLILLSLTFIESKILNSYNKYPNYRKQFLYYLSIATSSYVMFNYQFPGYVDQLFFILILLPACIPMSRQGRLGTLALALATHEASAFVFIPIVIFCFPKREVLTALSLVPIYCFIWFAGSGFSLDSPVKAHLILENKTALQYMAENPLMGLAGFFFSYKLLWVITLYILWILWRQGETLLVAAIASIIAFPISTMFLIVDTSRNVGYGFFGMLIALAILLGEEKKFPGFKMLFYIALANIILPSYYVGLNTGFQSYTGLYHLIPLFPSTYVP
;
A
#
# COMPACT_ATOMS: atom_id res chain seq x y z
N MET A 1 -37.75 4.35 -1.04
CA MET A 1 -36.31 4.50 -1.34
C MET A 1 -36.16 5.61 -2.37
N PRO A 2 -35.47 6.73 -2.06
CA PRO A 2 -35.35 7.82 -3.02
C PRO A 2 -34.56 7.32 -4.24
N LYS A 3 -35.01 7.67 -5.45
CA LYS A 3 -34.30 7.41 -6.70
C LYS A 3 -32.85 7.89 -6.53
N ARG A 4 -31.88 6.98 -6.67
CA ARG A 4 -30.46 7.33 -6.76
C ARG A 4 -30.35 8.46 -7.78
N SER A 5 -29.85 9.62 -7.38
CA SER A 5 -29.31 10.58 -8.33
C SER A 5 -28.15 9.86 -9.04
N GLU A 6 -28.36 9.44 -10.28
CA GLU A 6 -27.35 8.75 -11.11
C GLU A 6 -26.17 9.68 -11.44
N LYS A 7 -26.31 10.98 -11.14
CA LYS A 7 -25.43 12.06 -11.59
C LYS A 7 -23.97 11.86 -11.20
N TYR A 8 -23.69 11.43 -9.97
CA TYR A 8 -22.32 11.31 -9.45
C TYR A 8 -21.83 9.88 -9.29
N ILE A 9 -22.65 8.90 -9.67
CA ILE A 9 -22.35 7.49 -9.39
C ILE A 9 -21.06 7.02 -10.09
N HIS A 10 -20.75 7.62 -11.24
CA HIS A 10 -19.55 7.35 -12.04
C HIS A 10 -18.24 7.79 -11.35
N TYR A 11 -18.27 8.71 -10.39
CA TYR A 11 -17.07 9.12 -9.63
C TYR A 11 -16.63 8.05 -8.63
N VAL A 12 -17.54 7.20 -8.16
CA VAL A 12 -17.30 6.24 -7.07
C VAL A 12 -17.28 4.80 -7.55
N LEU A 13 -18.20 4.42 -8.45
CA LEU A 13 -18.31 3.02 -8.88
C LEU A 13 -17.15 2.61 -9.80
N PHE A 14 -16.69 1.37 -9.60
CA PHE A 14 -15.69 0.72 -10.43
C PHE A 14 -16.35 0.05 -11.63
N ASP A 15 -15.80 0.33 -12.81
CA ASP A 15 -16.32 -0.16 -14.07
C ASP A 15 -16.03 -1.66 -14.24
N SER A 16 -16.98 -2.37 -14.86
CA SER A 16 -16.91 -3.81 -15.03
C SER A 16 -16.73 -4.22 -16.49
N LEU A 17 -15.78 -5.10 -16.74
CA LEU A 17 -15.73 -5.89 -17.97
C LEU A 17 -16.73 -7.05 -17.85
N LYS A 18 -17.51 -7.30 -18.92
CA LYS A 18 -18.47 -8.43 -18.98
C LYS A 18 -17.81 -9.80 -19.23
N ASP A 19 -16.52 -9.91 -18.96
CA ASP A 19 -15.74 -11.11 -19.26
C ASP A 19 -16.05 -12.27 -18.32
N LYS A 20 -15.96 -13.49 -18.84
CA LYS A 20 -15.95 -14.71 -18.04
C LYS A 20 -14.67 -14.79 -17.20
N SER A 21 -14.71 -15.55 -16.11
CA SER A 21 -13.54 -15.87 -15.30
C SER A 21 -12.43 -16.47 -16.15
N ILE A 22 -11.22 -15.91 -16.06
CA ILE A 22 -10.05 -16.39 -16.80
C ILE A 22 -9.48 -17.63 -16.13
N ILE A 23 -9.57 -17.71 -14.81
CA ILE A 23 -9.04 -18.80 -14.00
C ILE A 23 -10.21 -19.52 -13.31
N PRO A 24 -10.19 -20.86 -13.20
CA PRO A 24 -11.17 -21.58 -12.40
C PRO A 24 -11.23 -21.00 -10.97
N PRO A 25 -12.44 -20.70 -10.42
CA PRO A 25 -12.56 -20.06 -9.11
C PRO A 25 -11.80 -20.78 -7.99
N VAL A 26 -11.78 -22.13 -8.02
CA VAL A 26 -11.06 -22.95 -7.05
C VAL A 26 -9.55 -22.67 -7.11
N ILE A 27 -8.95 -22.64 -8.30
CA ILE A 27 -7.52 -22.36 -8.48
C ILE A 27 -7.18 -20.93 -8.01
N PHE A 28 -8.04 -19.96 -8.33
CA PHE A 28 -7.86 -18.58 -7.87
C PHE A 28 -7.84 -18.50 -6.34
N TRP A 29 -8.80 -19.14 -5.65
CA TRP A 29 -8.85 -19.13 -4.19
C TRP A 29 -7.72 -19.90 -3.53
N ILE A 30 -7.29 -21.04 -4.11
CA ILE A 30 -6.08 -21.75 -3.67
C ILE A 30 -4.87 -20.83 -3.74
N ALA A 31 -4.72 -20.07 -4.83
CA ALA A 31 -3.64 -19.11 -4.98
C ALA A 31 -3.72 -17.97 -3.95
N VAL A 32 -4.90 -17.41 -3.68
CA VAL A 32 -5.09 -16.39 -2.63
C VAL A 32 -4.71 -16.92 -1.25
N VAL A 33 -5.18 -18.12 -0.89
CA VAL A 33 -4.84 -18.73 0.41
C VAL A 33 -3.34 -19.04 0.49
N THR A 34 -2.75 -19.55 -0.58
CA THR A 34 -1.30 -19.81 -0.66
C THR A 34 -0.50 -18.52 -0.50
N LEU A 35 -0.90 -17.44 -1.19
CA LEU A 35 -0.29 -16.13 -1.09
C LEU A 35 -0.28 -15.64 0.37
N TYR A 36 -1.41 -15.74 1.06
CA TYR A 36 -1.51 -15.30 2.46
C TYR A 36 -0.77 -16.22 3.43
N ALA A 37 -0.82 -17.53 3.23
CA ALA A 37 -0.08 -18.48 4.05
C ALA A 37 1.43 -18.24 3.93
N VAL A 38 1.91 -18.01 2.71
CA VAL A 38 3.31 -17.69 2.42
C VAL A 38 3.68 -16.23 2.73
N ALA A 39 2.73 -15.37 3.08
CA ALA A 39 2.99 -14.07 3.71
C ALA A 39 2.85 -14.10 5.25
N ASN A 40 2.44 -15.25 5.84
CA ASN A 40 2.22 -15.42 7.29
C ASN A 40 2.88 -16.68 7.95
N ALA A 41 3.61 -17.51 7.19
CA ALA A 41 4.77 -18.40 7.49
C ALA A 41 6.20 -17.86 7.88
N PRO A 42 6.54 -17.28 9.05
CA PRO A 42 7.92 -16.81 9.33
C PRO A 42 8.95 -17.96 9.42
N ARG A 43 10.23 -17.70 9.09
CA ARG A 43 11.29 -18.73 9.03
C ARG A 43 11.46 -19.49 10.35
N ASN A 44 11.50 -18.80 11.49
CA ASN A 44 11.65 -19.47 12.80
C ASN A 44 10.53 -20.49 13.09
N ARG A 45 9.30 -20.26 12.65
CA ARG A 45 8.22 -21.24 12.85
C ARG A 45 8.35 -22.44 11.94
N ILE A 46 8.78 -22.21 10.70
CA ILE A 46 9.11 -23.28 9.76
C ILE A 46 10.26 -24.11 10.37
N LEU A 47 11.30 -23.46 10.88
CA LEU A 47 12.44 -24.12 11.53
C LEU A 47 11.99 -25.00 12.69
N ILE A 48 11.18 -24.46 13.62
CA ILE A 48 10.64 -25.23 14.75
C ILE A 48 9.82 -26.44 14.27
N ALA A 49 8.99 -26.27 13.24
CA ALA A 49 8.20 -27.36 12.69
C ALA A 49 9.08 -28.44 12.04
N VAL A 50 10.11 -28.03 11.31
CA VAL A 50 11.08 -28.93 10.67
C VAL A 50 11.88 -29.70 11.72
N GLU A 51 12.38 -29.00 12.75
CA GLU A 51 13.07 -29.63 13.88
C GLU A 51 12.18 -30.66 14.57
N ALA A 52 10.91 -30.32 14.83
CA ALA A 52 9.95 -31.25 15.43
C ALA A 52 9.66 -32.49 14.55
N ILE A 53 9.63 -32.32 13.22
CA ILE A 53 9.44 -33.43 12.27
C ILE A 53 10.69 -34.31 12.23
N LEU A 54 11.87 -33.73 12.09
CA LEU A 54 13.14 -34.46 12.02
C LEU A 54 13.39 -35.25 13.32
N ASN A 55 13.04 -34.70 14.47
CA ASN A 55 13.16 -35.38 15.76
C ASN A 55 12.19 -36.56 15.95
N ARG A 56 11.11 -36.65 15.15
CA ARG A 56 10.13 -37.75 15.20
C ARG A 56 10.42 -38.86 14.19
N LEU A 57 11.27 -38.60 13.21
CA LEU A 57 11.60 -39.58 12.17
C LEU A 57 12.74 -40.50 12.63
N PRO A 58 12.79 -41.75 12.15
CA PRO A 58 13.93 -42.64 12.38
C PRO A 58 15.22 -41.98 11.86
N GLN A 59 16.27 -41.91 12.69
CA GLN A 59 17.51 -41.21 12.35
C GLN A 59 18.15 -41.76 11.07
N ASP A 60 18.11 -43.07 10.86
CA ASP A 60 18.62 -43.73 9.66
C ASP A 60 17.88 -43.28 8.39
N TRP A 61 16.56 -43.02 8.51
CA TRP A 61 15.74 -42.54 7.40
C TRP A 61 16.04 -41.09 7.08
N VAL A 62 16.17 -40.24 8.11
CA VAL A 62 16.53 -38.82 7.98
C VAL A 62 17.89 -38.69 7.31
N PHE A 63 18.88 -39.44 7.81
CA PHE A 63 20.22 -39.46 7.29
C PHE A 63 20.25 -39.85 5.81
N THR A 64 19.58 -40.94 5.44
CA THR A 64 19.60 -41.44 4.07
C THR A 64 18.88 -40.52 3.09
N ASN A 65 17.69 -40.00 3.44
CA ASN A 65 16.83 -39.32 2.48
C ASN A 65 17.01 -37.80 2.48
N VAL A 66 17.12 -37.18 3.66
CA VAL A 66 17.21 -35.71 3.77
C VAL A 66 18.59 -35.25 3.30
N GLN A 67 19.67 -35.95 3.66
CA GLN A 67 21.03 -35.57 3.19
C GLN A 67 21.22 -35.79 1.69
N ALA A 68 20.65 -36.87 1.13
CA ALA A 68 20.71 -37.13 -0.31
C ALA A 68 20.01 -36.04 -1.14
N ILE A 69 18.95 -35.42 -0.58
CA ILE A 69 18.28 -34.28 -1.19
C ILE A 69 19.13 -33.02 -0.99
N LEU A 70 19.56 -32.70 0.24
CA LEU A 70 20.25 -31.45 0.55
C LEU A 70 21.61 -31.30 -0.13
N SER A 71 22.37 -32.39 -0.27
CA SER A 71 23.65 -32.41 -0.99
C SER A 71 23.52 -31.96 -2.46
N ARG A 72 22.31 -32.03 -3.05
CA ARG A 72 22.02 -31.52 -4.40
C ARG A 72 21.67 -30.03 -4.44
N PHE A 73 21.31 -29.42 -3.31
CA PHE A 73 20.78 -28.05 -3.26
C PHE A 73 21.68 -27.04 -2.51
N THR A 74 22.74 -27.48 -1.82
CA THR A 74 23.69 -26.58 -1.15
C THR A 74 24.76 -26.05 -2.11
N PRO A 75 24.97 -24.73 -2.22
CA PRO A 75 26.06 -24.16 -3.02
C PRO A 75 27.42 -24.64 -2.49
N GLY A 76 28.22 -25.29 -3.34
CA GLY A 76 29.54 -25.81 -2.97
C GLY A 76 29.56 -27.26 -2.45
N GLY A 77 28.40 -27.93 -2.37
CA GLY A 77 28.30 -29.35 -2.03
C GLY A 77 28.84 -29.66 -0.63
N ILE A 78 28.02 -29.53 0.41
CA ILE A 78 28.42 -30.02 1.73
C ILE A 78 28.61 -31.54 1.59
N SER A 79 29.80 -32.05 1.91
CA SER A 79 30.08 -33.47 1.75
C SER A 79 29.11 -34.29 2.64
N PRO A 80 28.64 -35.46 2.17
CA PRO A 80 27.76 -36.32 2.96
C PRO A 80 28.34 -36.64 4.35
N GLU A 81 29.67 -36.71 4.47
CA GLU A 81 30.38 -36.95 5.74
C GLU A 81 30.29 -35.79 6.75
N ILE A 82 30.21 -34.54 6.28
CA ILE A 82 30.03 -33.36 7.14
C ILE A 82 28.57 -33.30 7.62
N LEU A 83 27.62 -33.51 6.70
CA LEU A 83 26.19 -33.62 7.02
C LEU A 83 25.90 -34.76 8.01
N ALA A 84 26.65 -35.86 7.91
CA ALA A 84 26.54 -37.01 8.81
C ALA A 84 26.86 -36.73 10.27
N LYS A 85 27.73 -35.74 10.52
CA LYS A 85 28.16 -35.34 11.87
C LYS A 85 27.44 -34.08 12.36
N THR A 86 26.51 -33.57 11.56
CA THR A 86 25.78 -32.33 11.84
C THR A 86 24.67 -32.61 12.85
N ALA A 87 24.58 -31.80 13.91
CA ALA A 87 23.55 -31.96 14.93
C ALA A 87 22.14 -31.76 14.31
N PRO A 88 21.07 -32.41 14.84
CA PRO A 88 19.70 -32.30 14.32
C PRO A 88 19.22 -30.85 14.12
N GLN A 89 19.63 -29.95 15.01
CA GLN A 89 19.33 -28.51 14.92
C GLN A 89 19.97 -27.84 13.71
N GLN A 90 21.25 -28.12 13.45
CA GLN A 90 21.96 -27.60 12.28
C GLN A 90 21.39 -28.20 10.98
N LEU A 91 20.98 -29.48 11.00
CA LEU A 91 20.30 -30.11 9.87
C LEU A 91 18.93 -29.46 9.59
N ALA A 92 18.17 -29.14 10.63
CA ALA A 92 16.90 -28.41 10.50
C ALA A 92 17.11 -27.01 9.91
N GLU A 93 18.19 -26.32 10.30
CA GLU A 93 18.56 -25.01 9.76
C GLU A 93 18.94 -25.07 8.27
N ILE A 94 19.77 -26.04 7.88
CA ILE A 94 20.14 -26.26 6.47
C ILE A 94 18.90 -26.63 5.65
N THR A 95 18.07 -27.55 6.15
CA THR A 95 16.82 -27.98 5.48
C THR A 95 15.87 -26.81 5.28
N THR A 96 15.70 -25.99 6.31
CA THR A 96 14.84 -24.81 6.25
C THR A 96 15.38 -23.82 5.22
N THR A 97 16.66 -23.47 5.33
CA THR A 97 17.28 -22.39 4.53
C THR A 97 17.41 -22.75 3.06
N TYR A 98 17.89 -23.95 2.73
CA TYR A 98 18.19 -24.34 1.35
C TYR A 98 17.10 -25.21 0.71
N GLY A 99 16.23 -25.84 1.49
CA GLY A 99 15.11 -26.64 0.99
C GLY A 99 13.80 -25.86 0.99
N ILE A 100 13.33 -25.47 2.17
CA ILE A 100 11.95 -24.99 2.34
C ILE A 100 11.78 -23.52 1.94
N ILE A 101 12.72 -22.64 2.29
CA ILE A 101 12.61 -21.21 1.93
C ILE A 101 12.56 -20.99 0.39
N PRO A 102 13.34 -21.69 -0.45
CA PRO A 102 13.20 -21.60 -1.91
C PRO A 102 11.83 -22.09 -2.41
N ILE A 103 11.33 -23.22 -1.90
CA ILE A 103 9.99 -23.74 -2.25
C ILE A 103 8.90 -22.73 -1.87
N LYS A 104 9.01 -22.15 -0.67
CA LYS A 104 8.14 -21.08 -0.20
C LYS A 104 8.15 -19.90 -1.18
N GLY A 105 9.32 -19.43 -1.59
CA GLY A 105 9.45 -18.37 -2.58
C GLY A 105 8.78 -18.72 -3.92
N MET A 106 9.02 -19.93 -4.43
CA MET A 106 8.40 -20.41 -5.67
C MET A 106 6.87 -20.43 -5.58
N LEU A 107 6.33 -20.97 -4.48
CA LEU A 107 4.87 -21.00 -4.22
C LEU A 107 4.28 -19.59 -4.16
N PHE A 108 4.98 -18.64 -3.53
CA PHE A 108 4.55 -17.24 -3.49
C PHE A 108 4.47 -16.63 -4.88
N PHE A 109 5.48 -16.84 -5.72
CA PHE A 109 5.50 -16.30 -7.09
C PHE A 109 4.43 -16.92 -7.96
N ILE A 110 4.26 -18.24 -7.91
CA ILE A 110 3.18 -18.93 -8.64
C ILE A 110 1.82 -18.39 -8.20
N ALA A 111 1.57 -18.31 -6.89
CA ALA A 111 0.32 -17.76 -6.35
C ALA A 111 0.11 -16.30 -6.78
N THR A 112 1.15 -15.47 -6.71
CA THR A 112 1.11 -14.07 -7.14
C THR A 112 0.78 -13.97 -8.63
N LEU A 113 1.40 -14.77 -9.49
CA LEU A 113 1.13 -14.79 -10.93
C LEU A 113 -0.30 -15.21 -11.25
N VAL A 114 -0.81 -16.26 -10.59
CA VAL A 114 -2.20 -16.72 -10.73
C VAL A 114 -3.17 -15.61 -10.32
N VAL A 115 -2.94 -14.93 -9.19
CA VAL A 115 -3.79 -13.82 -8.73
C VAL A 115 -3.65 -12.58 -9.62
N ALA A 116 -2.45 -12.33 -10.17
CA ALA A 116 -2.17 -11.18 -11.03
C ALA A 116 -2.65 -11.35 -12.47
N MET A 117 -2.78 -12.56 -12.98
CA MET A 117 -3.16 -12.81 -14.38
C MET A 117 -4.50 -12.16 -14.77
N PRO A 118 -5.59 -12.23 -13.98
CA PRO A 118 -6.83 -11.51 -14.29
C PRO A 118 -6.67 -9.98 -14.30
N ILE A 119 -5.73 -9.45 -13.49
CA ILE A 119 -5.38 -8.01 -13.48
C ILE A 119 -4.70 -7.66 -14.80
N LEU A 120 -3.66 -8.39 -15.17
CA LEU A 120 -2.89 -8.17 -16.40
C LEU A 120 -3.79 -8.24 -17.64
N MET A 121 -4.68 -9.23 -17.71
CA MET A 121 -5.65 -9.34 -18.80
C MET A 121 -6.63 -8.16 -18.85
N SER A 122 -7.07 -7.67 -17.69
CA SER A 122 -7.93 -6.48 -17.62
C SER A 122 -7.18 -5.23 -18.09
N VAL A 123 -5.91 -5.06 -17.70
CA VAL A 123 -5.04 -3.96 -18.16
C VAL A 123 -4.84 -4.01 -19.68
N ILE A 124 -4.56 -5.19 -20.23
CA ILE A 124 -4.35 -5.37 -21.68
C ILE A 124 -5.63 -5.02 -22.47
N LYS A 125 -6.79 -5.49 -22.02
CA LYS A 125 -8.08 -5.20 -22.67
C LYS A 125 -8.48 -3.74 -22.53
N SER A 126 -8.27 -3.16 -21.36
CA SER A 126 -8.61 -1.77 -21.05
C SER A 126 -7.47 -0.80 -21.39
N ARG A 127 -6.47 -1.21 -22.18
CA ARG A 127 -5.29 -0.40 -22.50
C ARG A 127 -5.64 0.96 -23.08
N PHE A 128 -6.72 1.07 -23.85
CA PHE A 128 -7.18 2.33 -24.44
C PHE A 128 -7.61 3.36 -23.39
N PHE A 129 -8.06 2.94 -22.20
CA PHE A 129 -8.36 3.85 -21.09
C PHE A 129 -7.09 4.46 -20.50
N LEU A 130 -6.02 3.67 -20.41
CA LEU A 130 -4.72 4.13 -19.92
C LEU A 130 -3.96 4.95 -20.96
N PHE A 131 -3.90 4.48 -22.20
CA PHE A 131 -3.13 5.04 -23.31
C PHE A 131 -3.98 5.87 -24.27
N ASN A 132 -4.95 6.64 -23.75
CA ASN A 132 -5.74 7.56 -24.56
C ASN A 132 -4.92 8.77 -25.04
N ALA A 133 -5.53 9.65 -25.86
CA ALA A 133 -4.87 10.85 -26.40
C ALA A 133 -4.25 11.79 -25.35
N GLY A 134 -4.73 11.75 -24.09
CA GLY A 134 -4.17 12.49 -22.97
C GLY A 134 -2.95 11.83 -22.29
N PHE A 135 -2.56 10.61 -22.68
CA PHE A 135 -1.53 9.83 -21.98
C PHE A 135 -0.17 10.52 -21.95
N LYS A 136 0.32 11.01 -23.11
CA LYS A 136 1.60 11.72 -23.18
C LYS A 136 1.64 12.92 -22.21
N ARG A 137 0.54 13.66 -22.13
CA ARG A 137 0.39 14.79 -21.19
C ARG A 137 0.40 14.31 -19.74
N ARG A 138 -0.31 13.23 -19.42
CA ARG A 138 -0.29 12.66 -18.06
C ARG A 138 1.11 12.25 -17.63
N VAL A 139 1.85 11.58 -18.51
CA VAL A 139 3.25 11.18 -18.28
C VAL A 139 4.14 12.41 -18.01
N ILE A 140 4.02 13.47 -18.81
CA ILE A 140 4.79 14.71 -18.61
C ILE A 140 4.37 15.41 -17.30
N ALA A 141 3.07 15.46 -17.01
CA ALA A 141 2.55 16.05 -15.79
C ALA A 141 2.98 15.27 -14.54
N SER A 142 2.93 13.93 -14.55
CA SER A 142 3.43 13.10 -13.47
C SER A 142 4.92 13.29 -13.26
N LEU A 143 5.70 13.43 -14.34
CA LEU A 143 7.13 13.69 -14.24
C LEU A 143 7.39 15.08 -13.64
N GLY A 144 6.65 16.10 -14.06
CA GLY A 144 6.73 17.44 -13.49
C GLY A 144 6.41 17.44 -11.99
N ILE A 145 5.33 16.78 -11.57
CA ILE A 145 5.00 16.62 -10.14
C ILE A 145 6.14 15.89 -9.44
N PHE A 146 6.56 14.74 -9.97
CA PHE A 146 7.61 13.91 -9.37
C PHE A 146 8.91 14.69 -9.13
N LEU A 147 9.34 15.49 -10.10
CA LEU A 147 10.54 16.33 -9.99
C LEU A 147 10.35 17.47 -8.99
N ILE A 148 9.20 18.15 -8.98
CA ILE A 148 8.91 19.19 -8.00
C ILE A 148 8.94 18.61 -6.58
N LEU A 149 8.32 17.44 -6.35
CA LEU A 149 8.34 16.79 -5.04
C LEU A 149 9.77 16.44 -4.61
N SER A 150 10.62 15.94 -5.53
CA SER A 150 12.04 15.70 -5.25
C SER A 150 12.81 16.96 -4.86
N LEU A 151 12.41 18.14 -5.35
CA LEU A 151 13.00 19.42 -4.95
C LEU A 151 12.49 19.88 -3.59
N LEU A 152 11.21 19.63 -3.29
CA LEU A 152 10.61 19.98 -2.00
C LEU A 152 11.20 19.14 -0.87
N ILE A 153 11.35 17.83 -1.09
CA ILE A 153 12.03 16.89 -0.20
C ILE A 153 12.93 16.00 -1.05
N LEU A 154 14.24 16.10 -0.84
CA LEU A 154 15.21 15.24 -1.50
C LEU A 154 15.08 13.81 -0.96
N PRO A 155 14.68 12.84 -1.80
CA PRO A 155 14.44 11.47 -1.34
C PRO A 155 15.75 10.70 -1.11
N PHE A 156 16.87 11.16 -1.66
CA PHE A 156 18.14 10.44 -1.58
C PHE A 156 18.94 10.83 -0.34
N ARG A 157 19.41 9.81 0.40
CA ARG A 157 20.39 9.98 1.49
C ARG A 157 21.65 9.18 1.19
N TYR A 158 22.75 9.87 0.91
CA TYR A 158 24.05 9.24 0.81
C TYR A 158 24.57 8.85 2.20
N PRO A 159 25.24 7.69 2.39
CA PRO A 159 25.59 6.69 1.37
C PRO A 159 24.51 5.63 1.09
N LEU A 160 23.38 5.65 1.81
CA LEU A 160 22.50 4.48 1.96
C LEU A 160 21.34 4.40 0.95
N GLY A 161 21.08 5.44 0.16
CA GLY A 161 20.02 5.50 -0.85
C GLY A 161 18.60 5.62 -0.28
N THR A 162 18.26 4.88 0.78
CA THR A 162 16.97 4.86 1.48
C THR A 162 17.06 5.46 2.89
N ALA A 163 15.94 5.93 3.42
CA ALA A 163 15.85 6.38 4.80
C ALA A 163 15.72 5.18 5.77
N VAL A 164 15.94 5.35 7.09
CA VAL A 164 16.07 4.25 8.09
C VAL A 164 15.07 3.10 7.91
N MET A 165 13.76 3.40 7.82
CA MET A 165 12.75 2.36 7.59
C MET A 165 12.81 1.72 6.19
N GLY A 166 13.14 2.49 5.17
CA GLY A 166 13.32 2.01 3.79
C GLY A 166 14.56 1.15 3.61
N LEU A 167 15.61 1.39 4.39
CA LEU A 167 16.85 0.61 4.38
C LEU A 167 16.60 -0.82 4.86
N GLU A 168 15.80 -0.97 5.92
CA GLU A 168 15.37 -2.28 6.41
C GLU A 168 14.62 -3.08 5.34
N TYR A 169 13.76 -2.44 4.54
CA TYR A 169 13.12 -3.09 3.40
C TYR A 169 14.13 -3.40 2.29
N ALA A 170 15.05 -2.48 2.00
CA ALA A 170 16.05 -2.66 0.96
C ALA A 170 16.99 -3.84 1.25
N ILE A 171 17.44 -3.99 2.49
CA ILE A 171 18.26 -5.14 2.93
C ILE A 171 17.45 -6.44 2.78
N ARG A 172 16.20 -6.44 3.26
CA ARG A 172 15.33 -7.62 3.19
C ARG A 172 14.88 -7.99 1.78
N SER A 173 14.96 -7.08 0.81
CA SER A 173 14.66 -7.38 -0.60
C SER A 173 15.64 -8.39 -1.21
N LEU A 174 16.83 -8.56 -0.64
CA LEU A 174 17.81 -9.57 -1.09
C LEU A 174 17.31 -10.99 -0.82
N GLU A 175 16.67 -11.20 0.33
CA GLU A 175 16.12 -12.49 0.74
C GLU A 175 14.75 -12.32 1.42
N PRO A 176 13.70 -12.01 0.65
CA PRO A 176 12.41 -11.63 1.23
C PRO A 176 11.74 -12.77 2.01
N PHE A 177 12.06 -14.03 1.69
CA PHE A 177 11.41 -15.21 2.26
C PHE A 177 12.12 -15.79 3.50
N SER A 178 13.37 -15.41 3.78
CA SER A 178 14.19 -15.90 4.90
C SER A 178 13.98 -15.13 6.22
N GLN A 179 13.00 -14.21 6.24
CA GLN A 179 12.82 -13.27 7.34
C GLN A 179 12.21 -13.89 8.61
N ASN A 180 12.71 -13.46 9.77
CA ASN A 180 12.25 -13.87 11.11
C ASN A 180 11.34 -12.83 11.81
N ALA A 181 11.36 -11.57 11.36
CA ALA A 181 10.64 -10.48 12.00
C ALA A 181 9.19 -10.36 11.49
N ASP A 182 8.22 -10.39 12.41
CA ASP A 182 6.79 -10.50 12.12
C ASP A 182 6.22 -9.38 11.21
N TRP A 183 6.74 -8.15 11.25
CA TRP A 183 6.17 -7.02 10.51
C TRP A 183 6.64 -6.93 9.05
N TYR A 184 7.85 -7.38 8.75
CA TYR A 184 8.42 -7.27 7.40
C TYR A 184 7.87 -8.32 6.44
N TYR A 185 7.46 -9.45 6.99
CA TYR A 185 6.94 -10.56 6.22
C TYR A 185 5.46 -10.41 5.84
N ARG A 186 4.72 -9.57 6.56
CA ARG A 186 3.33 -9.20 6.21
C ARG A 186 3.23 -8.20 5.05
N ARG A 187 4.40 -7.70 4.62
CA ARG A 187 4.59 -6.67 3.60
C ARG A 187 5.48 -7.17 2.46
N LEU A 188 5.29 -8.44 2.11
CA LEU A 188 6.21 -9.21 1.29
C LEU A 188 6.14 -8.87 -0.20
N LEU A 189 4.97 -8.45 -0.71
CA LEU A 189 4.74 -8.37 -2.15
C LEU A 189 5.75 -7.46 -2.87
N MET A 190 5.98 -6.23 -2.35
CA MET A 190 6.89 -5.29 -2.99
C MET A 190 8.35 -5.78 -2.95
N LEU A 191 8.76 -6.38 -1.84
CA LEU A 191 10.09 -6.98 -1.68
C LEU A 191 10.29 -8.17 -2.63
N ALA A 192 9.29 -9.05 -2.74
CA ALA A 192 9.31 -10.21 -3.61
C ALA A 192 9.37 -9.80 -5.09
N ILE A 193 8.60 -8.78 -5.50
CA ILE A 193 8.67 -8.24 -6.86
C ILE A 193 10.07 -7.68 -7.14
N ALA A 194 10.62 -6.88 -6.23
CA ALA A 194 11.97 -6.32 -6.35
C ALA A 194 13.04 -7.42 -6.48
N ASN A 195 12.91 -8.48 -5.68
CA ASN A 195 13.76 -9.67 -5.73
C ASN A 195 13.69 -10.38 -7.08
N PHE A 196 12.47 -10.62 -7.57
CA PHE A 196 12.24 -11.30 -8.84
C PHE A 196 12.82 -10.56 -10.05
N ILE A 197 12.75 -9.22 -10.05
CA ILE A 197 13.28 -8.38 -11.14
C ILE A 197 14.72 -7.92 -10.89
N HIS A 198 15.39 -8.45 -9.87
CA HIS A 198 16.77 -8.10 -9.48
C HIS A 198 17.01 -6.61 -9.16
N LEU A 199 15.98 -5.90 -8.70
CA LEU A 199 16.11 -4.53 -8.18
C LEU A 199 16.21 -4.53 -6.65
N THR A 200 17.21 -5.23 -6.12
CA THR A 200 17.39 -5.49 -4.69
C THR A 200 18.55 -4.71 -4.06
N GLY A 201 18.55 -4.65 -2.73
CA GLY A 201 19.58 -3.97 -1.95
C GLY A 201 19.39 -2.44 -1.94
N PRO A 202 20.22 -1.71 -1.16
CA PRO A 202 19.97 -0.30 -0.81
C PRO A 202 19.70 0.63 -2.01
N LEU A 203 20.50 0.53 -3.08
CA LEU A 203 20.42 1.43 -4.23
C LEU A 203 19.33 1.04 -5.23
N LEU A 204 19.29 -0.22 -5.68
CA LEU A 204 18.35 -0.63 -6.72
C LEU A 204 16.92 -0.70 -6.19
N TYR A 205 16.73 -1.11 -4.93
CA TYR A 205 15.42 -1.08 -4.29
C TYR A 205 14.91 0.35 -4.09
N TYR A 206 15.80 1.30 -3.79
CA TYR A 206 15.46 2.72 -3.78
C TYR A 206 14.93 3.19 -5.13
N ILE A 207 15.64 2.90 -6.22
CA ILE A 207 15.21 3.24 -7.58
C ILE A 207 13.86 2.59 -7.88
N PHE A 208 13.67 1.32 -7.54
CA PHE A 208 12.39 0.63 -7.69
C PHE A 208 11.25 1.30 -6.92
N SER A 209 11.49 1.74 -5.69
CA SER A 209 10.49 2.45 -4.89
C SER A 209 10.14 3.82 -5.47
N LEU A 210 11.11 4.55 -6.01
CA LEU A 210 10.86 5.80 -6.74
C LEU A 210 10.04 5.57 -8.01
N LEU A 211 10.33 4.50 -8.76
CA LEU A 211 9.53 4.11 -9.93
C LEU A 211 8.09 3.80 -9.52
N CYS A 212 7.88 3.09 -8.41
CA CYS A 212 6.54 2.86 -7.86
C CYS A 212 5.85 4.18 -7.50
N THR A 213 6.57 5.11 -6.87
CA THR A 213 6.04 6.45 -6.52
C THR A 213 5.68 7.27 -7.77
N TYR A 214 6.45 7.14 -8.84
CA TYR A 214 6.12 7.76 -10.13
C TYR A 214 4.84 7.16 -10.75
N VAL A 215 4.73 5.82 -10.77
CA VAL A 215 3.53 5.11 -11.26
C VAL A 215 2.30 5.50 -10.45
N LEU A 216 2.45 5.66 -9.14
CA LEU A 216 1.42 6.11 -8.22
C LEU A 216 0.85 7.48 -8.60
N ILE A 217 1.73 8.45 -8.86
CA ILE A 217 1.36 9.79 -9.31
C ILE A 217 0.64 9.71 -10.67
N LEU A 218 1.18 8.94 -11.60
CA LEU A 218 0.60 8.73 -12.92
C LEU A 218 -0.82 8.13 -12.86
N LEU A 219 -1.03 7.11 -12.02
CA LEU A 219 -2.35 6.49 -11.84
C LEU A 219 -3.32 7.43 -11.14
N SER A 220 -2.87 8.23 -10.16
CA SER A 220 -3.72 9.22 -9.50
C SER A 220 -4.21 10.30 -10.47
N LEU A 221 -3.33 10.77 -11.37
CA LEU A 221 -3.69 11.67 -12.47
C LEU A 221 -4.66 11.00 -13.46
N THR A 222 -4.40 9.75 -13.81
CA THR A 222 -5.24 8.98 -14.73
C THR A 222 -6.65 8.77 -14.16
N PHE A 223 -6.76 8.50 -12.86
CA PHE A 223 -8.04 8.38 -12.16
C PHE A 223 -8.88 9.65 -12.29
N ILE A 224 -8.34 10.79 -11.87
CA ILE A 224 -9.11 12.04 -11.89
C ILE A 224 -9.45 12.45 -13.35
N GLU A 225 -8.51 12.31 -14.30
CA GLU A 225 -8.81 12.62 -15.70
C GLU A 225 -9.91 11.71 -16.27
N SER A 226 -9.91 10.40 -15.96
CA SER A 226 -10.96 9.50 -16.43
C SER A 226 -12.33 9.88 -15.86
N LYS A 227 -12.38 10.32 -14.59
CA LYS A 227 -13.63 10.79 -13.97
C LYS A 227 -14.09 12.15 -14.51
N ILE A 228 -13.18 13.06 -14.83
CA ILE A 228 -13.53 14.37 -15.43
C ILE A 228 -14.01 14.21 -16.87
N LEU A 229 -13.35 13.38 -17.69
CA LEU A 229 -13.74 13.15 -19.08
C LEU A 229 -15.13 12.50 -19.21
N ASN A 230 -15.52 11.70 -18.21
CA ASN A 230 -16.86 11.12 -18.12
C ASN A 230 -17.92 12.11 -17.61
N SER A 231 -17.51 13.28 -17.12
CA SER A 231 -18.41 14.35 -16.68
C SER A 231 -18.83 15.24 -17.86
N TYR A 232 -19.92 15.99 -17.71
CA TYR A 232 -20.49 16.85 -18.76
C TYR A 232 -19.58 17.99 -19.25
N ASN A 233 -18.40 18.15 -18.64
CA ASN A 233 -17.44 19.21 -18.93
C ASN A 233 -16.35 18.68 -19.90
N LYS A 234 -16.57 18.87 -21.22
CA LYS A 234 -15.74 18.29 -22.29
C LYS A 234 -14.30 18.82 -22.39
N TYR A 235 -13.95 19.91 -21.68
CA TYR A 235 -12.63 20.54 -21.79
C TYR A 235 -12.01 20.80 -20.41
N PRO A 236 -11.12 19.91 -19.94
CA PRO A 236 -10.45 20.09 -18.66
C PRO A 236 -9.41 21.21 -18.70
N ASN A 237 -9.37 22.06 -17.68
CA ASN A 237 -8.29 23.03 -17.51
C ASN A 237 -7.06 22.36 -16.90
N TYR A 238 -6.14 21.94 -17.77
CA TYR A 238 -4.96 21.16 -17.38
C TYR A 238 -4.01 21.87 -16.42
N ARG A 239 -3.92 23.20 -16.47
CA ARG A 239 -3.06 23.97 -15.55
C ARG A 239 -3.61 23.93 -14.12
N LYS A 240 -4.91 24.17 -13.98
CA LYS A 240 -5.59 24.09 -12.66
C LYS A 240 -5.50 22.68 -12.10
N GLN A 241 -5.79 21.69 -12.94
CA GLN A 241 -5.63 20.28 -12.62
C GLN A 241 -4.24 20.00 -12.05
N PHE A 242 -3.18 20.32 -12.80
CA PHE A 242 -1.79 20.11 -12.37
C PHE A 242 -1.51 20.67 -10.97
N LEU A 243 -1.97 21.89 -10.67
CA LEU A 243 -1.77 22.52 -9.36
C LEU A 243 -2.55 21.84 -8.23
N TYR A 244 -3.80 21.45 -8.46
CA TYR A 244 -4.56 20.69 -7.47
C TYR A 244 -3.92 19.31 -7.21
N TYR A 245 -3.40 18.64 -8.24
CA TYR A 245 -2.69 17.39 -8.04
C TYR A 245 -1.37 17.57 -7.32
N LEU A 246 -0.60 18.59 -7.67
CA LEU A 246 0.64 18.90 -6.97
C LEU A 246 0.35 19.15 -5.48
N SER A 247 -0.70 19.93 -5.19
CA SER A 247 -1.20 20.18 -3.83
C SER A 247 -1.57 18.90 -3.08
N ILE A 248 -2.28 17.98 -3.72
CA ILE A 248 -2.56 16.66 -3.17
C ILE A 248 -1.28 15.84 -2.96
N ALA A 249 -0.35 15.89 -3.91
CA ALA A 249 0.87 15.11 -3.87
C ALA A 249 1.88 15.61 -2.81
N THR A 250 1.73 16.85 -2.31
CA THR A 250 2.48 17.30 -1.13
C THR A 250 1.94 16.78 0.21
N SER A 251 0.80 16.08 0.20
CA SER A 251 0.14 15.51 1.38
C SER A 251 0.67 14.11 1.71
N SER A 252 0.31 13.57 2.89
CA SER A 252 1.03 12.43 3.49
C SER A 252 1.15 11.21 2.58
N TYR A 253 0.12 10.87 1.80
CA TYR A 253 0.17 9.66 0.97
C TYR A 253 1.28 9.63 -0.10
N VAL A 254 1.52 10.69 -0.89
CA VAL A 254 2.62 10.70 -1.87
C VAL A 254 3.91 11.17 -1.20
N MET A 255 3.84 12.25 -0.43
CA MET A 255 5.03 12.86 0.17
C MET A 255 5.72 11.93 1.17
N PHE A 256 4.98 11.09 1.91
CA PHE A 256 5.58 10.09 2.80
C PHE A 256 6.55 9.16 2.05
N ASN A 257 6.24 8.81 0.79
CA ASN A 257 7.10 7.95 -0.02
C ASN A 257 8.41 8.63 -0.47
N TYR A 258 8.48 9.96 -0.43
CA TYR A 258 9.72 10.73 -0.58
C TYR A 258 10.48 10.85 0.74
N GLN A 259 9.77 10.92 1.86
CA GLN A 259 10.35 11.00 3.20
C GLN A 259 10.93 9.65 3.66
N PHE A 260 10.27 8.55 3.28
CA PHE A 260 10.64 7.18 3.60
C PHE A 260 10.66 6.30 2.34
N PRO A 261 11.55 6.59 1.38
CA PRO A 261 11.63 5.81 0.15
C PRO A 261 12.05 4.38 0.48
N GLY A 262 11.42 3.40 -0.18
CA GLY A 262 11.56 1.97 0.11
C GLY A 262 10.42 1.39 0.94
N TYR A 263 9.53 2.21 1.51
CA TYR A 263 8.30 1.70 2.12
C TYR A 263 7.39 1.02 1.10
N VAL A 264 6.40 0.25 1.55
CA VAL A 264 5.54 -0.60 0.69
C VAL A 264 4.22 0.04 0.26
N ASP A 265 3.92 1.24 0.75
CA ASP A 265 2.60 1.87 0.59
C ASP A 265 2.23 2.13 -0.87
N GLN A 266 3.20 2.54 -1.70
CA GLN A 266 2.97 2.86 -3.11
C GLN A 266 2.25 1.71 -3.82
N LEU A 267 2.69 0.47 -3.60
CA LEU A 267 2.13 -0.68 -4.27
C LEU A 267 0.69 -0.95 -3.82
N PHE A 268 0.40 -0.78 -2.54
CA PHE A 268 -0.96 -0.90 -2.01
C PHE A 268 -1.92 0.08 -2.70
N PHE A 269 -1.53 1.35 -2.82
CA PHE A 269 -2.36 2.37 -3.43
C PHE A 269 -2.43 2.24 -4.97
N ILE A 270 -1.37 1.80 -5.64
CA ILE A 270 -1.41 1.41 -7.06
C ILE A 270 -2.51 0.37 -7.29
N LEU A 271 -2.53 -0.68 -6.46
CA LEU A 271 -3.51 -1.76 -6.57
C LEU A 271 -4.95 -1.31 -6.32
N ILE A 272 -5.18 -0.30 -5.46
CA ILE A 272 -6.49 0.34 -5.30
C ILE A 272 -6.87 1.20 -6.51
N LEU A 273 -5.92 1.95 -7.07
CA LEU A 273 -6.20 2.87 -8.17
C LEU A 273 -6.44 2.14 -9.49
N LEU A 274 -5.85 0.96 -9.71
CA LEU A 274 -6.07 0.16 -10.91
C LEU A 274 -7.57 -0.07 -11.23
N PRO A 275 -8.38 -0.68 -10.35
CA PRO A 275 -9.81 -0.90 -10.61
C PRO A 275 -10.63 0.39 -10.63
N ALA A 276 -10.09 1.50 -10.10
CA ALA A 276 -10.71 2.82 -10.18
C ALA A 276 -10.46 3.53 -11.53
N CYS A 277 -9.32 3.25 -12.16
CA CYS A 277 -8.87 3.86 -13.41
C CYS A 277 -9.37 3.14 -14.66
N ILE A 278 -9.51 1.82 -14.61
CA ILE A 278 -9.86 0.99 -15.76
C ILE A 278 -11.01 0.03 -15.45
N PRO A 279 -11.85 -0.30 -16.44
CA PRO A 279 -12.78 -1.41 -16.30
C PRO A 279 -12.01 -2.71 -16.07
N MET A 280 -12.43 -3.47 -15.06
CA MET A 280 -11.83 -4.77 -14.72
C MET A 280 -12.89 -5.87 -14.63
N SER A 281 -12.46 -7.11 -14.82
CA SER A 281 -13.30 -8.28 -14.50
C SER A 281 -13.46 -8.42 -12.97
N ARG A 282 -14.47 -9.18 -12.54
CA ARG A 282 -14.65 -9.54 -11.11
C ARG A 282 -13.38 -10.15 -10.51
N GLN A 283 -12.77 -11.10 -11.22
CA GLN A 283 -11.51 -11.71 -10.76
C GLN A 283 -10.35 -10.72 -10.74
N GLY A 284 -10.29 -9.78 -11.70
CA GLY A 284 -9.30 -8.70 -11.67
C GLY A 284 -9.39 -7.85 -10.41
N ARG A 285 -10.60 -7.40 -10.06
CA ARG A 285 -10.84 -6.62 -8.82
C ARG A 285 -10.57 -7.41 -7.54
N LEU A 286 -10.96 -8.68 -7.49
CA LEU A 286 -10.64 -9.54 -6.35
C LEU A 286 -9.12 -9.75 -6.24
N GLY A 287 -8.44 -9.90 -7.37
CA GLY A 287 -6.98 -10.03 -7.41
C GLY A 287 -6.28 -8.78 -6.90
N THR A 288 -6.76 -7.58 -7.25
CA THR A 288 -6.12 -6.34 -6.77
C THR A 288 -6.27 -6.18 -5.27
N LEU A 289 -7.46 -6.45 -4.72
CA LEU A 289 -7.67 -6.50 -3.27
C LEU A 289 -6.79 -7.55 -2.60
N ALA A 290 -6.69 -8.74 -3.20
CA ALA A 290 -5.93 -9.83 -2.61
C ALA A 290 -4.43 -9.51 -2.52
N LEU A 291 -3.85 -8.98 -3.60
CA LEU A 291 -2.46 -8.54 -3.63
C LEU A 291 -2.21 -7.34 -2.71
N ALA A 292 -3.19 -6.44 -2.57
CA ALA A 292 -3.04 -5.26 -1.73
C ALA A 292 -3.05 -5.62 -0.23
N LEU A 293 -3.85 -6.62 0.19
CA LEU A 293 -3.75 -7.26 1.51
C LEU A 293 -2.38 -7.93 1.75
N ALA A 294 -1.78 -8.52 0.71
CA ALA A 294 -0.43 -9.08 0.78
C ALA A 294 0.69 -8.02 0.77
N THR A 295 0.35 -6.75 0.53
CA THR A 295 1.30 -5.63 0.52
C THR A 295 1.38 -4.95 1.88
N HIS A 296 0.23 -4.72 2.54
CA HIS A 296 0.18 -4.00 3.80
C HIS A 296 -1.04 -4.43 4.61
N GLU A 297 -0.87 -4.91 5.84
CA GLU A 297 -1.96 -5.42 6.69
C GLU A 297 -3.03 -4.36 7.01
N ALA A 298 -2.64 -3.11 7.22
CA ALA A 298 -3.58 -2.00 7.47
C ALA A 298 -4.56 -1.75 6.30
N SER A 299 -4.26 -2.28 5.10
CA SER A 299 -5.17 -2.20 3.95
C SER A 299 -6.55 -2.81 4.22
N ALA A 300 -6.63 -3.80 5.12
CA ALA A 300 -7.88 -4.42 5.53
C ALA A 300 -8.92 -3.40 6.02
N PHE A 301 -8.47 -2.38 6.77
CA PHE A 301 -9.34 -1.33 7.28
C PHE A 301 -9.83 -0.41 6.16
N VAL A 302 -8.96 -0.08 5.20
CA VAL A 302 -9.29 0.81 4.08
C VAL A 302 -10.25 0.15 3.09
N PHE A 303 -10.15 -1.18 2.92
CA PHE A 303 -10.98 -1.89 1.95
C PHE A 303 -12.45 -1.97 2.31
N ILE A 304 -12.81 -2.00 3.59
CA ILE A 304 -14.22 -2.13 3.99
C ILE A 304 -15.09 -1.06 3.33
N PRO A 305 -14.83 0.26 3.50
CA PRO A 305 -15.62 1.28 2.83
C PRO A 305 -15.46 1.27 1.31
N ILE A 306 -14.25 1.03 0.77
CA ILE A 306 -14.04 0.98 -0.69
C ILE A 306 -14.86 -0.14 -1.33
N VAL A 307 -14.88 -1.34 -0.75
CA VAL A 307 -15.64 -2.47 -1.29
C VAL A 307 -17.14 -2.21 -1.16
N ILE A 308 -17.62 -1.67 -0.04
CA ILE A 308 -19.05 -1.40 0.16
C ILE A 308 -19.57 -0.35 -0.85
N PHE A 309 -18.79 0.71 -1.10
CA PHE A 309 -19.27 1.85 -1.88
C PHE A 309 -18.83 1.86 -3.36
N CYS A 310 -17.65 1.33 -3.68
CA CYS A 310 -17.07 1.41 -5.02
C CYS A 310 -17.28 0.14 -5.86
N PHE A 311 -17.43 -1.04 -5.23
CA PHE A 311 -17.57 -2.28 -5.98
C PHE A 311 -19.00 -2.52 -6.51
N PRO A 312 -19.16 -3.28 -7.60
CA PRO A 312 -20.48 -3.77 -8.00
C PRO A 312 -21.13 -4.57 -6.88
N LYS A 313 -22.42 -4.30 -6.59
CA LYS A 313 -23.17 -4.91 -5.48
C LYS A 313 -23.11 -6.44 -5.42
N ARG A 314 -23.05 -7.09 -6.59
CA ARG A 314 -23.00 -8.57 -6.71
C ARG A 314 -21.67 -9.17 -6.22
N GLU A 315 -20.64 -8.35 -6.05
CA GLU A 315 -19.29 -8.78 -5.71
C GLU A 315 -18.89 -8.45 -4.27
N VAL A 316 -19.63 -7.52 -3.63
CA VAL A 316 -19.32 -6.98 -2.30
C VAL A 316 -19.05 -8.08 -1.28
N LEU A 317 -19.93 -9.09 -1.18
CA LEU A 317 -19.77 -10.16 -0.20
C LEU A 317 -18.49 -10.97 -0.42
N THR A 318 -18.18 -11.31 -1.68
CA THR A 318 -16.97 -12.06 -2.05
C THR A 318 -15.70 -11.25 -1.90
N ALA A 319 -15.76 -9.94 -2.15
CA ALA A 319 -14.64 -9.04 -1.93
C ALA A 319 -14.39 -8.82 -0.43
N LEU A 320 -15.45 -8.63 0.36
CA LEU A 320 -15.34 -8.51 1.81
C LEU A 320 -14.84 -9.79 2.48
N SER A 321 -15.14 -10.97 1.94
CA SER A 321 -14.65 -12.23 2.51
C SER A 321 -13.12 -12.39 2.45
N LEU A 322 -12.40 -11.63 1.62
CA LEU A 322 -10.93 -11.60 1.63
C LEU A 322 -10.37 -11.11 2.96
N VAL A 323 -11.04 -10.15 3.60
CA VAL A 323 -10.60 -9.56 4.88
C VAL A 323 -10.59 -10.60 6.01
N PRO A 324 -11.69 -11.30 6.36
CA PRO A 324 -11.66 -12.31 7.40
C PRO A 324 -10.78 -13.51 7.04
N ILE A 325 -10.66 -13.90 5.76
CA ILE A 325 -9.72 -14.96 5.34
C ILE A 325 -8.28 -14.54 5.64
N TYR A 326 -7.89 -13.32 5.26
CA TYR A 326 -6.57 -12.77 5.55
C TYR A 326 -6.35 -12.68 7.07
N CYS A 327 -7.30 -12.10 7.82
CA CYS A 327 -7.19 -11.97 9.27
C CYS A 327 -7.08 -13.32 9.97
N PHE A 328 -7.80 -14.35 9.50
CA PHE A 328 -7.70 -15.71 10.05
C PHE A 328 -6.31 -16.32 9.80
N ILE A 329 -5.81 -16.23 8.56
CA ILE A 329 -4.47 -16.74 8.21
C ILE A 329 -3.38 -15.96 8.96
N TRP A 330 -3.56 -14.65 9.13
CA TRP A 330 -2.70 -13.79 9.93
C TRP A 330 -2.70 -14.20 11.41
N PHE A 331 -3.86 -14.48 11.98
CA PHE A 331 -4.01 -14.96 13.36
C PHE A 331 -3.36 -16.34 13.55
N ALA A 332 -3.58 -17.26 12.62
CA ALA A 332 -2.94 -18.58 12.61
C ALA A 332 -1.42 -18.47 12.46
N GLY A 333 -0.94 -17.61 11.55
CA GLY A 333 0.48 -17.29 11.35
C GLY A 333 1.12 -16.61 12.56
N SER A 334 0.31 -15.96 13.41
CA SER A 334 0.70 -15.43 14.71
C SER A 334 0.56 -16.45 15.84
N GLY A 335 0.16 -17.69 15.55
CA GLY A 335 0.14 -18.81 16.50
C GLY A 335 -1.06 -18.74 17.43
N PHE A 336 -2.15 -18.17 16.93
CA PHE A 336 -3.36 -17.91 17.69
C PHE A 336 -3.14 -17.00 18.92
N SER A 337 -2.05 -16.22 18.89
CA SER A 337 -1.76 -15.15 19.86
C SER A 337 -1.60 -13.82 19.13
N LEU A 338 -2.44 -12.85 19.51
CA LEU A 338 -2.37 -11.49 19.01
C LEU A 338 -1.41 -10.62 19.84
N ASP A 339 -0.89 -11.13 20.95
CA ASP A 339 -0.15 -10.32 21.92
C ASP A 339 1.12 -9.70 21.32
N SER A 340 2.03 -10.52 20.80
CA SER A 340 3.26 -10.07 20.11
C SER A 340 2.98 -9.16 18.88
N PRO A 341 2.15 -9.57 17.91
CA PRO A 341 1.95 -8.79 16.69
C PRO A 341 1.14 -7.50 16.87
N VAL A 342 0.37 -7.37 17.95
CA VAL A 342 -0.47 -6.20 18.20
C VAL A 342 0.23 -5.24 19.18
N LYS A 343 0.95 -5.74 20.20
CA LYS A 343 1.79 -4.89 21.09
C LYS A 343 2.79 -4.02 20.32
N ALA A 344 3.42 -4.64 19.33
CA ALA A 344 4.19 -4.03 18.26
C ALA A 344 3.68 -2.70 17.69
N HIS A 345 2.38 -2.62 17.44
CA HIS A 345 1.73 -1.49 16.76
C HIS A 345 0.97 -0.60 17.73
N LEU A 346 0.56 -1.17 18.88
CA LEU A 346 -0.17 -0.46 19.92
C LEU A 346 0.75 0.28 20.88
N ILE A 347 1.97 -0.19 21.13
CA ILE A 347 2.83 0.31 22.21
C ILE A 347 4.04 1.05 21.63
N LEU A 348 4.12 2.35 21.87
CA LEU A 348 5.30 3.19 21.66
C LEU A 348 5.79 3.67 23.03
N GLU A 349 7.08 3.48 23.34
CA GLU A 349 7.67 3.92 24.62
C GLU A 349 6.90 3.41 25.86
N ASN A 350 6.47 2.14 25.83
CA ASN A 350 5.62 1.51 26.86
C ASN A 350 4.22 2.12 27.05
N LYS A 351 3.76 2.97 26.12
CA LYS A 351 2.43 3.59 26.13
C LYS A 351 1.60 3.10 24.95
N THR A 352 0.33 2.82 25.21
CA THR A 352 -0.62 2.55 24.11
C THR A 352 -0.80 3.79 23.22
N ALA A 353 -1.19 3.62 21.95
CA ALA A 353 -1.46 4.75 21.06
C ALA A 353 -2.48 5.74 21.64
N LEU A 354 -3.50 5.22 22.33
CA LEU A 354 -4.49 6.03 23.04
C LEU A 354 -3.86 6.83 24.18
N GLN A 355 -3.02 6.20 25.02
CA GLN A 355 -2.30 6.90 26.10
C GLN A 355 -1.34 7.96 25.53
N TYR A 356 -0.58 7.62 24.49
CA TYR A 356 0.33 8.54 23.84
C TYR A 356 -0.40 9.78 23.29
N MET A 357 -1.56 9.59 22.65
CA MET A 357 -2.38 10.70 22.16
C MET A 357 -3.09 11.47 23.27
N ALA A 358 -3.48 10.82 24.37
CA ALA A 358 -4.05 11.50 25.53
C ALA A 358 -3.03 12.42 26.21
N GLU A 359 -1.77 11.99 26.26
CA GLU A 359 -0.66 12.79 26.79
C GLU A 359 -0.13 13.83 25.80
N ASN A 360 -0.22 13.55 24.49
CA ASN A 360 0.27 14.43 23.41
C ASN A 360 -0.85 14.76 22.38
N PRO A 361 -1.97 15.39 22.81
CA PRO A 361 -3.12 15.61 21.93
C PRO A 361 -2.78 16.50 20.72
N LEU A 362 -1.85 17.45 20.91
CA LEU A 362 -1.37 18.32 19.84
C LEU A 362 -0.66 17.54 18.73
N MET A 363 0.08 16.48 19.06
CA MET A 363 0.76 15.63 18.07
C MET A 363 -0.24 14.81 17.26
N GLY A 364 -1.30 14.31 17.90
CA GLY A 364 -2.39 13.63 17.20
C GLY A 364 -3.15 14.56 16.25
N LEU A 365 -3.51 15.77 16.72
CA LEU A 365 -4.17 16.79 15.92
C LEU A 365 -3.29 17.30 14.78
N ALA A 366 -2.00 17.50 15.04
CA ALA A 366 -1.05 17.89 14.00
C ALA A 366 -0.90 16.77 12.97
N GLY A 367 -0.84 15.50 13.39
CA GLY A 367 -0.85 14.34 12.50
C GLY A 367 -2.04 14.36 11.56
N PHE A 368 -3.24 14.48 12.13
CA PHE A 368 -4.50 14.60 11.39
C PHE A 368 -4.48 15.79 10.40
N PHE A 369 -4.10 16.98 10.87
CA PHE A 369 -4.04 18.17 10.03
C PHE A 369 -3.05 17.97 8.89
N PHE A 370 -1.79 17.65 9.16
CA PHE A 370 -0.73 17.53 8.15
C PHE A 370 -0.90 16.34 7.19
N SER A 371 -1.79 15.38 7.47
CA SER A 371 -2.14 14.33 6.51
C SER A 371 -2.63 14.89 5.18
N TYR A 372 -3.50 15.90 5.23
CA TYR A 372 -4.07 16.56 4.05
C TYR A 372 -3.94 18.08 4.07
N LYS A 373 -3.39 18.65 5.13
CA LYS A 373 -3.12 20.08 5.31
C LYS A 373 -4.39 20.91 5.05
N LEU A 374 -4.34 21.89 4.15
CA LEU A 374 -5.48 22.74 3.80
C LEU A 374 -6.51 22.04 2.90
N LEU A 375 -6.21 20.86 2.35
CA LEU A 375 -7.18 20.11 1.56
C LEU A 375 -8.36 19.61 2.40
N TRP A 376 -8.22 19.56 3.72
CA TRP A 376 -9.35 19.34 4.62
C TRP A 376 -10.49 20.32 4.37
N VAL A 377 -10.16 21.60 4.18
CA VAL A 377 -11.14 22.66 3.89
C VAL A 377 -11.84 22.38 2.57
N ILE A 378 -11.09 21.98 1.54
CA ILE A 378 -11.61 21.66 0.22
C ILE A 378 -12.58 20.48 0.30
N THR A 379 -12.18 19.38 0.96
CA THR A 379 -12.99 18.18 1.08
C THR A 379 -14.25 18.42 1.90
N LEU A 380 -14.15 19.08 3.06
CA LEU A 380 -15.32 19.41 3.89
C LEU A 380 -16.31 20.30 3.13
N TYR A 381 -15.81 21.26 2.35
CA TYR A 381 -16.65 22.10 1.52
C TYR A 381 -17.39 21.31 0.43
N ILE A 382 -16.70 20.37 -0.23
CA ILE A 382 -17.32 19.48 -1.22
C ILE A 382 -18.39 18.60 -0.57
N LEU A 383 -18.08 17.98 0.58
CA LEU A 383 -19.05 17.17 1.33
C LEU A 383 -20.29 17.98 1.72
N TRP A 384 -20.10 19.22 2.20
CA TRP A 384 -21.18 20.12 2.54
C TRP A 384 -22.07 20.46 1.34
N ILE A 385 -21.48 20.75 0.18
CA ILE A 385 -22.26 21.02 -1.05
C ILE A 385 -23.02 19.79 -1.50
N LEU A 386 -22.38 18.62 -1.53
CA LEU A 386 -23.02 17.37 -1.91
C LEU A 386 -24.18 17.03 -0.96
N TRP A 387 -24.01 17.26 0.34
CA TRP A 387 -25.07 17.13 1.33
C TRP A 387 -26.24 18.06 1.01
N ARG A 388 -25.97 19.36 0.76
CA ARG A 388 -26.99 20.36 0.40
C ARG A 388 -27.73 20.02 -0.91
N GLN A 389 -27.08 19.30 -1.82
CA GLN A 389 -27.66 18.82 -3.07
C GLN A 389 -28.45 17.50 -2.91
N GLY A 390 -28.50 16.92 -1.70
CA GLY A 390 -29.21 15.68 -1.43
C GLY A 390 -28.43 14.40 -1.77
N GLU A 391 -27.14 14.51 -2.11
CA GLU A 391 -26.26 13.40 -2.50
C GLU A 391 -25.72 12.62 -1.28
N THR A 392 -26.62 12.23 -0.38
CA THR A 392 -26.28 11.64 0.93
C THR A 392 -25.46 10.36 0.84
N LEU A 393 -25.74 9.49 -0.14
CA LEU A 393 -24.97 8.25 -0.34
C LEU A 393 -23.52 8.54 -0.76
N LEU A 394 -23.31 9.57 -1.58
CA LEU A 394 -21.98 9.97 -2.03
C LEU A 394 -21.18 10.59 -0.88
N VAL A 395 -21.84 11.44 -0.09
CA VAL A 395 -21.26 11.99 1.14
C VAL A 395 -20.86 10.86 2.08
N ALA A 396 -21.76 9.91 2.32
CA ALA A 396 -21.46 8.74 3.16
C ALA A 396 -20.29 7.93 2.61
N ALA A 397 -20.21 7.72 1.30
CA ALA A 397 -19.10 7.00 0.67
C ALA A 397 -17.75 7.71 0.88
N ILE A 398 -17.65 8.99 0.50
CA ILE A 398 -16.42 9.78 0.64
C ILE A 398 -16.02 9.89 2.12
N ALA A 399 -16.98 10.25 2.98
CA ALA A 399 -16.75 10.37 4.41
C ALA A 399 -16.30 9.04 5.03
N SER A 400 -16.91 7.91 4.66
CA SER A 400 -16.51 6.59 5.19
C SER A 400 -15.11 6.19 4.74
N ILE A 401 -14.75 6.44 3.48
CA ILE A 401 -13.39 6.14 2.97
C ILE A 401 -12.33 6.95 3.71
N ILE A 402 -12.65 8.17 4.16
CA ILE A 402 -11.72 9.05 4.90
C ILE A 402 -11.74 8.77 6.41
N ALA A 403 -12.93 8.62 7.01
CA ALA A 403 -13.14 8.47 8.45
C ALA A 403 -12.66 7.11 8.98
N PHE A 404 -12.78 6.04 8.18
CA PHE A 404 -12.40 4.72 8.65
C PHE A 404 -10.88 4.62 8.93
N PRO A 405 -9.98 5.11 8.07
CA PRO A 405 -8.56 5.24 8.42
C PRO A 405 -8.25 6.24 9.55
N ILE A 406 -9.05 7.30 9.73
CA ILE A 406 -8.89 8.20 10.90
C ILE A 406 -9.11 7.41 12.20
N SER A 407 -10.10 6.50 12.24
CA SER A 407 -10.38 5.73 13.44
C SER A 407 -9.22 4.83 13.89
N THR A 408 -8.30 4.47 12.98
CA THR A 408 -7.11 3.66 13.33
C THR A 408 -6.02 4.47 14.01
N MET A 409 -6.10 5.81 14.05
CA MET A 409 -5.19 6.65 14.85
C MET A 409 -5.19 6.28 16.33
N PHE A 410 -6.34 5.84 16.86
CA PHE A 410 -6.48 5.39 18.26
C PHE A 410 -5.82 4.05 18.53
N LEU A 411 -5.38 3.35 17.48
CA LEU A 411 -4.74 2.05 17.56
C LEU A 411 -3.24 2.13 17.25
N ILE A 412 -2.78 3.15 16.50
CA ILE A 412 -1.40 3.22 15.99
C ILE A 412 -0.88 4.66 16.07
N VAL A 413 0.33 4.85 16.62
CA VAL A 413 0.94 6.18 16.86
C VAL A 413 1.33 6.94 15.57
N ASP A 414 1.45 6.24 14.43
CA ASP A 414 1.76 6.84 13.12
C ASP A 414 0.55 7.56 12.50
N THR A 415 0.12 8.64 13.14
CA THR A 415 -1.16 9.32 12.90
C THR A 415 -1.29 9.90 11.49
N SER A 416 -0.29 10.64 11.02
CA SER A 416 -0.34 11.34 9.72
C SER A 416 -0.45 10.37 8.53
N ARG A 417 0.24 9.23 8.62
CA ARG A 417 0.23 8.17 7.62
C ARG A 417 -1.06 7.36 7.65
N ASN A 418 -1.57 7.01 8.83
CA ASN A 418 -2.81 6.27 8.97
C ASN A 418 -4.01 7.03 8.41
N VAL A 419 -4.14 8.31 8.76
CA VAL A 419 -5.14 9.19 8.16
C VAL A 419 -4.93 9.30 6.65
N GLY A 420 -3.67 9.34 6.21
CA GLY A 420 -3.26 9.35 4.81
C GLY A 420 -3.87 8.23 3.97
N TYR A 421 -4.20 7.06 4.55
CA TYR A 421 -4.89 5.99 3.85
C TYR A 421 -6.31 6.36 3.36
N GLY A 422 -6.92 7.40 3.90
CA GLY A 422 -8.18 7.98 3.40
C GLY A 422 -8.06 8.70 2.05
N PHE A 423 -6.87 8.68 1.43
CA PHE A 423 -6.52 9.49 0.28
C PHE A 423 -7.42 9.24 -0.92
N PHE A 424 -7.90 8.00 -1.09
CA PHE A 424 -8.80 7.68 -2.19
C PHE A 424 -10.11 8.48 -2.12
N GLY A 425 -10.63 8.75 -0.92
CA GLY A 425 -11.79 9.62 -0.73
C GLY A 425 -11.49 11.09 -1.09
N MET A 426 -10.28 11.56 -0.76
CA MET A 426 -9.81 12.89 -1.15
C MET A 426 -9.70 13.04 -2.68
N LEU A 427 -9.22 12.00 -3.37
CA LEU A 427 -9.18 11.98 -4.83
C LEU A 427 -10.58 12.03 -5.46
N ILE A 428 -11.54 11.29 -4.92
CA ILE A 428 -12.93 11.33 -5.40
C ILE A 428 -13.49 12.74 -5.23
N ALA A 429 -13.31 13.35 -4.06
CA ALA A 429 -13.75 14.73 -3.81
C ALA A 429 -13.11 15.69 -4.81
N LEU A 430 -11.80 15.62 -5.03
CA LEU A 430 -11.11 16.47 -6.00
C LEU A 430 -11.61 16.24 -7.44
N ALA A 431 -11.87 15.00 -7.83
CA ALA A 431 -12.41 14.69 -9.16
C ALA A 431 -13.77 15.36 -9.39
N ILE A 432 -14.64 15.37 -8.37
CA ILE A 432 -15.93 16.06 -8.41
C ILE A 432 -15.73 17.57 -8.53
N LEU A 433 -14.86 18.15 -7.69
CA LEU A 433 -14.57 19.59 -7.72
C LEU A 433 -14.09 20.06 -9.09
N LEU A 434 -13.16 19.31 -9.70
CA LEU A 434 -12.58 19.65 -11.00
C LEU A 434 -13.55 19.38 -12.16
N GLY A 435 -14.35 18.32 -12.09
CA GLY A 435 -15.34 18.01 -13.13
C GLY A 435 -16.49 19.01 -13.16
N GLU A 436 -16.85 19.55 -12.00
CA GLU A 436 -18.05 20.37 -11.80
C GLU A 436 -17.72 21.80 -11.35
N GLU A 437 -16.53 22.31 -11.70
CA GLU A 437 -16.00 23.63 -11.30
C GLU A 437 -17.05 24.75 -11.31
N LYS A 438 -17.87 24.82 -12.36
CA LYS A 438 -18.89 25.87 -12.55
C LYS A 438 -20.01 25.84 -11.50
N LYS A 439 -20.22 24.71 -10.83
CA LYS A 439 -21.29 24.50 -9.83
C LYS A 439 -20.81 24.78 -8.40
N PHE A 440 -19.52 25.02 -8.19
CA PHE A 440 -18.94 25.28 -6.87
C PHE A 440 -18.74 26.79 -6.68
N PRO A 441 -19.60 27.49 -5.91
CA PRO A 441 -19.31 28.88 -5.54
C PRO A 441 -17.97 28.92 -4.79
N GLY A 442 -17.21 30.00 -4.93
CA GLY A 442 -15.91 30.11 -4.25
C GLY A 442 -14.79 29.21 -4.81
N PHE A 443 -14.95 28.57 -5.98
CA PHE A 443 -13.89 27.76 -6.60
C PHE A 443 -12.54 28.48 -6.69
N LYS A 444 -12.53 29.80 -6.97
CA LYS A 444 -11.31 30.62 -6.96
C LYS A 444 -10.61 30.59 -5.60
N MET A 445 -11.35 30.69 -4.50
CA MET A 445 -10.80 30.61 -3.14
C MET A 445 -10.21 29.22 -2.88
N LEU A 446 -10.92 28.14 -3.26
CA LEU A 446 -10.42 26.77 -3.14
C LEU A 446 -9.12 26.55 -3.93
N PHE A 447 -8.99 27.20 -5.09
CA PHE A 447 -7.76 27.16 -5.88
C PHE A 447 -6.59 27.82 -5.14
N TYR A 448 -6.80 28.99 -4.53
CA TYR A 448 -5.77 29.64 -3.71
C TYR A 448 -5.42 28.81 -2.46
N ILE A 449 -6.39 28.15 -1.84
CA ILE A 449 -6.16 27.21 -0.74
C ILE A 449 -5.27 26.05 -1.19
N ALA A 450 -5.55 25.46 -2.36
CA ALA A 450 -4.73 24.40 -2.93
C ALA A 450 -3.30 24.88 -3.24
N LEU A 451 -3.13 26.12 -3.71
CA LEU A 451 -1.81 26.71 -3.94
C LEU A 451 -1.04 26.93 -2.63
N ALA A 452 -1.68 27.49 -1.60
CA ALA A 452 -1.09 27.67 -0.28
C ALA A 452 -0.66 26.33 0.35
N ASN A 453 -1.41 25.26 0.09
CA ASN A 453 -1.10 23.90 0.55
C ASN A 453 0.26 23.37 0.07
N ILE A 454 0.72 23.81 -1.12
CA ILE A 454 2.00 23.38 -1.69
C ILE A 454 3.17 23.94 -0.88
N ILE A 455 3.01 25.11 -0.28
CA ILE A 455 4.06 25.80 0.48
C ILE A 455 4.19 25.21 1.88
N LEU A 456 3.08 24.73 2.47
CA LEU A 456 3.12 24.11 3.78
C LEU A 456 3.97 22.82 3.76
N PRO A 457 4.95 22.66 4.66
CA PRO A 457 5.73 21.44 4.75
C PRO A 457 4.87 20.23 5.17
N SER A 458 5.35 19.03 4.91
CA SER A 458 4.74 17.78 5.40
C SER A 458 4.94 17.61 6.90
N TYR A 459 4.16 16.72 7.53
CA TYR A 459 4.17 16.45 8.98
C TYR A 459 5.58 16.35 9.57
N TYR A 460 6.41 15.42 9.09
CA TYR A 460 7.74 15.19 9.65
C TYR A 460 8.73 16.35 9.43
N VAL A 461 8.56 17.16 8.37
CA VAL A 461 9.42 18.34 8.14
C VAL A 461 8.94 19.53 8.97
N GLY A 462 7.64 19.82 8.94
CA GLY A 462 7.04 20.97 9.60
C GLY A 462 7.17 20.91 11.12
N LEU A 463 7.00 19.72 11.70
CA LEU A 463 7.17 19.50 13.14
C LEU A 463 8.61 19.12 13.53
N ASN A 464 9.50 18.92 12.56
CA ASN A 464 10.84 18.37 12.78
C ASN A 464 10.81 17.07 13.61
N THR A 465 9.81 16.23 13.38
CA THR A 465 9.57 14.98 14.11
C THR A 465 10.08 13.80 13.31
N GLY A 466 10.62 12.79 13.99
CA GLY A 466 11.14 11.56 13.38
C GLY A 466 12.67 11.49 13.44
N PHE A 467 13.21 10.29 13.23
CA PHE A 467 14.64 9.98 13.39
C PHE A 467 15.57 10.58 12.32
N GLN A 468 15.16 11.65 11.63
CA GLN A 468 15.66 11.96 10.29
C GLN A 468 15.68 13.45 9.93
N SER A 469 16.87 13.98 9.62
CA SER A 469 17.02 15.32 9.01
C SER A 469 16.59 15.30 7.54
N TYR A 470 15.59 16.09 7.16
CA TYR A 470 15.11 16.19 5.77
C TYR A 470 15.82 17.32 5.02
N THR A 471 16.24 17.07 3.79
CA THR A 471 16.85 18.08 2.89
C THR A 471 15.88 18.44 1.76
N GLY A 472 16.06 19.61 1.13
CA GLY A 472 15.17 20.15 0.11
C GLY A 472 14.55 21.49 0.51
N LEU A 473 13.70 22.05 -0.35
CA LEU A 473 13.12 23.39 -0.15
C LEU A 473 12.26 23.50 1.13
N TYR A 474 11.59 22.41 1.54
CA TYR A 474 10.81 22.43 2.78
C TYR A 474 11.67 22.58 4.04
N HIS A 475 12.96 22.25 3.98
CA HIS A 475 13.87 22.48 5.11
C HIS A 475 14.07 23.97 5.41
N LEU A 476 13.88 24.85 4.41
CA LEU A 476 13.98 26.30 4.56
C LEU A 476 12.76 26.93 5.26
N ILE A 477 11.71 26.15 5.52
CA ILE A 477 10.44 26.62 6.10
C ILE A 477 10.12 25.81 7.37
N PRO A 478 10.94 25.88 8.43
CA PRO A 478 10.57 25.27 9.70
C PRO A 478 9.34 26.00 10.28
N LEU A 479 8.25 25.28 10.50
CA LEU A 479 7.04 25.84 11.14
C LEU A 479 7.19 25.90 12.67
N PHE A 480 8.03 25.04 13.25
CA PHE A 480 8.35 25.02 14.66
C PHE A 480 9.87 24.97 14.87
N PRO A 481 10.44 25.71 15.84
CA PRO A 481 11.84 25.57 16.23
C PRO A 481 12.09 24.14 16.75
N SER A 482 13.33 23.65 16.63
CA SER A 482 13.79 22.29 16.97
C SER A 482 13.61 21.94 18.45
N THR A 483 12.37 21.79 18.91
CA THR A 483 12.02 21.71 20.34
C THR A 483 11.21 20.47 20.72
N TYR A 484 11.10 19.49 19.83
CA TYR A 484 10.61 18.15 20.19
C TYR A 484 11.60 17.10 19.71
N VAL A 485 12.59 16.84 20.57
CA VAL A 485 13.35 15.59 20.58
C VAL A 485 12.91 14.86 21.85
N PRO A 486 12.33 13.67 21.67
CA PRO A 486 12.92 12.50 22.30
C PRO A 486 13.80 11.74 21.30
#